data_AF-A0A9D4CSF3-F1
#
_entry.id   AF-A0A9D4CSF3-F1
#
_cell.length_a   1.000
_cell.length_b   1.000
_cell.length_c   1.000
_cell.angle_alpha   90.00
_cell.angle_beta   90.00
_cell.angle_gamma   90.00
#
_symmetry.space_group_name_H-M   'P 1'
#
loop_
_entity.id
_entity.type
_entity.pdbx_description
1 polymer ?
#
loop_
_entity_poly.entity_id
_entity_poly.type
_entity_poly.pdbx_seq_one_letter_code
_entity_poly.pdbx_strand_id
1 'polypeptide(L)'
;MYAKACGLTISPQSRVIATGGASANKAILQVIADVFNAAVYVTDVPNSAALGGCYRALYALQPEGTSFSAVITPPPERQPVCVCQPSVGSQQVYSKMLDRYKMLEERVTKLFMSHNK
;
A
#
# COMPACT_ATOMS: atom_id res chain seq x y z
N MET A 1 -0.29 -0.69 -11.88
CA MET A 1 -0.01 0.39 -12.87
C MET A 1 0.25 1.71 -12.16
N TYR A 2 -0.73 2.25 -11.43
CA TYR A 2 -0.62 3.56 -10.76
C TYR A 2 0.49 3.67 -9.72
N ALA A 3 0.62 2.69 -8.82
CA ALA A 3 1.72 2.70 -7.87
C ALA A 3 3.10 2.81 -8.55
N LYS A 4 3.29 2.11 -9.68
CA LYS A 4 4.51 2.21 -10.50
C LYS A 4 4.68 3.60 -11.12
N ALA A 5 3.60 4.21 -11.59
CA ALA A 5 3.61 5.58 -12.11
C ALA A 5 3.98 6.61 -11.03
N CYS A 6 3.62 6.35 -9.76
CA CYS A 6 4.08 7.12 -8.60
C CYS A 6 5.53 6.80 -8.17
N GLY A 7 6.27 5.99 -8.94
CA GLY A 7 7.66 5.63 -8.65
C GLY A 7 7.86 4.42 -7.75
N LEU A 8 6.81 3.65 -7.41
CA LEU A 8 6.98 2.43 -6.60
C LEU A 8 7.41 1.24 -7.48
N THR A 9 8.55 0.65 -7.12
CA THR A 9 8.96 -0.67 -7.63
C THR A 9 8.41 -1.75 -6.70
N ILE A 10 7.44 -2.53 -7.20
CA ILE A 10 6.88 -3.66 -6.45
C ILE A 10 7.69 -4.91 -6.80
N SER A 11 8.31 -5.50 -5.78
CA SER A 11 9.06 -6.75 -5.84
C SER A 11 8.48 -7.78 -4.87
N PRO A 12 8.87 -9.07 -4.94
CA PRO A 12 8.43 -10.09 -3.99
C PRO A 12 8.77 -9.78 -2.52
N GLN A 13 9.78 -8.93 -2.27
CA GLN A 13 10.16 -8.45 -0.93
C GLN A 13 9.33 -7.24 -0.47
N SER A 14 8.52 -6.67 -1.36
CA SER A 14 7.63 -5.56 -1.01
C SER A 14 6.50 -6.05 -0.10
N ARG A 15 6.06 -5.16 0.76
CA ARG A 15 4.90 -5.38 1.64
C ARG A 15 3.97 -4.20 1.58
N VAL A 16 2.68 -4.47 1.66
CA VAL A 16 1.64 -3.45 1.80
C VAL A 16 1.27 -3.36 3.26
N ILE A 17 1.27 -2.16 3.84
CA ILE A 17 0.73 -1.92 5.18
C ILE A 17 -0.63 -1.26 5.00
N ALA A 18 -1.69 -2.03 5.15
CA ALA A 18 -3.06 -1.57 5.06
C ALA A 18 -3.48 -0.92 6.39
N THR A 19 -4.04 0.28 6.30
CA THR A 19 -4.53 1.07 7.44
C THR A 19 -5.90 1.68 7.09
N GLY A 20 -6.62 2.16 8.10
CA GLY A 20 -7.95 2.77 7.92
C GLY A 20 -9.10 1.75 7.86
N GLY A 21 -10.34 2.20 7.74
CA GLY A 21 -11.52 1.34 7.94
C GLY A 21 -11.61 0.12 7.02
N ALA A 22 -11.11 0.22 5.79
CA ALA A 22 -11.11 -0.89 4.83
C ALA A 22 -10.18 -2.05 5.25
N SER A 23 -9.21 -1.83 6.16
CA SER A 23 -8.33 -2.89 6.65
C SER A 23 -9.01 -3.88 7.60
N ALA A 24 -10.27 -3.64 7.97
CA ALA A 24 -11.08 -4.61 8.70
C ALA A 24 -11.59 -5.77 7.81
N ASN A 25 -11.65 -5.60 6.48
CA ASN A 25 -12.20 -6.61 5.58
C ASN A 25 -11.10 -7.49 4.97
N LYS A 26 -10.96 -8.71 5.50
CA LYS A 26 -9.95 -9.68 5.05
C LYS A 26 -10.07 -10.05 3.56
N ALA A 27 -11.28 -10.09 3.00
CA ALA A 27 -11.46 -10.41 1.58
C ALA A 27 -10.87 -9.32 0.68
N ILE A 28 -11.07 -8.04 1.03
CA ILE A 28 -10.46 -6.91 0.34
C ILE A 28 -8.94 -6.97 0.46
N LEU A 29 -8.42 -7.26 1.67
CA LEU A 29 -6.97 -7.40 1.87
C LEU A 29 -6.35 -8.54 1.07
N GLN A 30 -7.07 -9.65 0.89
CA GLN A 30 -6.60 -10.75 0.04
C GLN A 30 -6.51 -10.32 -1.43
N VAL A 31 -7.52 -9.61 -1.93
CA VAL A 31 -7.48 -9.06 -3.29
C VAL A 31 -6.29 -8.10 -3.46
N ILE A 32 -5.99 -7.26 -2.46
CA ILE A 32 -4.81 -6.40 -2.49
C ILE A 32 -3.53 -7.23 -2.57
N ALA A 33 -3.39 -8.28 -1.75
CA ALA A 33 -2.22 -9.15 -1.76
C ALA A 33 -2.00 -9.80 -3.14
N ASP A 34 -3.08 -10.27 -3.75
CA ASP A 34 -3.08 -10.94 -5.04
C ASP A 34 -2.78 -9.96 -6.20
N VAL A 35 -3.36 -8.76 -6.19
CA VAL A 35 -3.17 -7.73 -7.23
C VAL A 35 -1.76 -7.17 -7.21
N PHE A 36 -1.23 -6.88 -6.01
CA PHE A 36 0.12 -6.35 -5.85
C PHE A 36 1.18 -7.45 -5.85
N ASN A 37 0.78 -8.72 -5.74
CA ASN A 37 1.67 -9.86 -5.55
C ASN A 37 2.68 -9.61 -4.41
N ALA A 38 2.17 -9.09 -3.29
CA ALA A 38 2.94 -8.69 -2.12
C ALA A 38 2.17 -9.05 -0.84
N ALA A 39 2.90 -9.38 0.23
CA ALA A 39 2.29 -9.65 1.53
C ALA A 39 1.60 -8.40 2.09
N VAL A 40 0.41 -8.57 2.66
CA VAL A 40 -0.37 -7.49 3.26
C VAL A 40 -0.34 -7.62 4.78
N TYR A 41 0.04 -6.52 5.41
CA TYR A 41 0.12 -6.35 6.84
C TYR A 41 -0.91 -5.33 7.28
N VAL A 42 -1.40 -5.45 8.51
CA VAL A 42 -2.22 -4.44 9.16
C VAL A 42 -1.53 -3.95 10.42
N THR A 43 -1.77 -2.70 10.76
CA THR A 43 -1.34 -2.12 12.04
C THR A 43 -2.58 -1.60 12.76
N ASP A 44 -2.67 -1.88 14.05
CA ASP A 44 -3.76 -1.39 14.91
C ASP A 44 -3.41 -0.01 15.46
N VAL A 45 -3.25 0.95 14.54
CA VAL A 45 -2.96 2.34 14.89
C VAL A 45 -3.99 3.23 14.23
N PRO A 46 -5.02 3.68 14.97
CA PRO A 46 -5.90 4.73 14.49
C PRO A 46 -5.11 6.04 14.33
N ASN A 47 -5.55 6.92 13.43
CA ASN A 47 -4.97 8.26 13.22
C ASN A 47 -3.48 8.27 12.84
N SER A 48 -3.07 7.40 11.90
CA SER A 48 -1.69 7.26 11.42
C SER A 48 -1.02 8.58 11.01
N ALA A 49 -1.78 9.52 10.43
CA ALA A 49 -1.28 10.85 10.09
C ALA A 49 -0.85 11.67 11.32
N ALA A 50 -1.68 11.66 12.38
CA ALA A 50 -1.36 12.36 13.63
C ALA A 50 -0.13 11.73 14.30
N LEU A 51 -0.06 10.39 14.34
CA LEU A 51 1.12 9.68 14.85
C LEU A 51 2.39 10.04 14.07
N GLY A 52 2.31 10.16 12.74
CA GLY A 52 3.43 10.62 11.91
C GLY A 52 3.91 12.03 12.28
N GLY A 53 2.97 12.93 12.62
CA GLY A 53 3.28 14.26 13.15
C GLY A 53 4.02 14.20 14.49
N CYS A 54 3.54 13.37 15.42
CA CYS A 54 4.20 13.15 16.71
C CYS A 54 5.61 12.57 16.52
N TYR A 55 5.80 11.60 15.63
CA TYR A 55 7.13 11.05 15.33
C TYR A 55 8.09 12.10 14.76
N ARG A 56 7.60 13.00 13.91
CA ARG A 56 8.42 14.12 13.40
C ARG A 56 8.82 15.08 14.51
N ALA A 57 7.90 15.41 15.42
CA ALA A 57 8.20 16.26 16.57
C ALA A 57 9.20 15.59 17.52
N LEU A 58 9.02 14.30 17.80
CA LEU A 58 9.94 13.51 18.62
C LEU A 58 11.34 13.42 17.98
N TYR A 59 11.42 13.26 16.67
CA TYR A 59 12.68 13.23 15.93
C TYR A 59 13.45 14.56 16.05
N ALA A 60 12.74 15.69 16.00
CA ALA A 60 13.36 17.02 16.16
C ALA A 60 13.97 17.27 17.54
N LEU A 61 13.59 16.46 18.55
CA LEU A 61 14.15 16.52 19.90
C LEU A 61 15.33 15.55 20.10
N GLN A 62 15.67 14.73 19.11
CA GLN A 62 16.79 13.79 19.24
C GLN A 62 18.14 14.46 19.03
N PRO A 63 19.22 13.92 19.62
CA PRO A 63 20.58 14.38 19.35
C PRO A 63 20.93 14.31 17.86
N GLU A 64 21.81 15.21 17.42
CA GLU A 64 22.35 15.16 16.06
C GLU A 64 22.96 13.78 15.76
N GLY A 65 22.71 13.27 14.55
CA GLY A 65 23.15 11.95 14.10
C GLY A 65 22.18 10.81 14.42
N THR A 66 21.12 11.04 15.21
CA THR A 66 20.06 10.03 15.41
C THR A 66 19.34 9.79 14.08
N SER A 67 19.17 8.53 13.68
CA SER A 67 18.42 8.20 12.47
C SER A 67 16.92 8.27 12.70
N PHE A 68 16.17 8.71 11.69
CA PHE A 68 14.71 8.73 11.79
C PHE A 68 14.13 7.34 12.04
N SER A 69 14.73 6.30 11.43
CA SER A 69 14.32 4.91 11.63
C SER A 69 14.41 4.47 13.09
N ALA A 70 15.43 4.90 13.83
CA ALA A 70 15.56 4.57 15.25
C ALA A 70 14.40 5.15 16.08
N VAL A 71 13.88 6.31 15.71
CA VAL A 71 12.76 6.98 16.41
C VAL A 71 11.41 6.34 16.09
N ILE A 72 11.21 5.92 14.84
CA ILE A 72 9.92 5.39 14.39
C ILE A 72 9.78 3.88 14.51
N THR A 73 10.82 3.17 14.95
CA THR A 73 10.76 1.71 15.09
C THR A 73 9.77 1.36 16.21
N PRO A 74 8.64 0.71 15.90
CA PRO A 74 7.68 0.35 16.94
C PRO A 74 8.24 -0.78 17.82
N PRO A 75 7.83 -0.84 19.10
CA PRO A 75 8.13 -1.99 19.94
C PRO A 75 7.54 -3.28 19.33
N PRO A 76 8.05 -4.47 19.68
CA PRO A 76 7.61 -5.74 19.12
C PRO A 76 6.09 -5.95 19.13
N GLU A 77 5.44 -5.53 20.22
CA GLU A 77 3.98 -5.63 20.43
C GLU A 77 3.14 -4.81 19.45
N ARG A 78 3.74 -3.79 18.80
CA ARG A 78 3.07 -2.88 17.86
C ARG A 78 3.58 -3.06 16.43
N GLN A 79 4.26 -4.17 16.14
CA GLN A 79 4.68 -4.45 14.78
C GLN A 79 3.47 -4.80 13.89
N PRO A 80 3.50 -4.40 12.61
CA PRO A 80 2.46 -4.78 11.67
C PRO A 80 2.33 -6.31 11.59
N VAL A 81 1.10 -6.80 11.60
CA VAL A 81 0.79 -8.23 11.55
C VAL A 81 0.47 -8.62 10.12
N CYS A 82 1.13 -9.66 9.61
CA CYS A 82 0.82 -10.22 8.29
C CYS A 82 -0.55 -10.90 8.33
N VAL A 83 -1.47 -10.50 7.45
CA VAL A 83 -2.84 -11.05 7.43
C VAL A 83 -3.19 -11.75 6.12
N CYS A 84 -2.55 -11.39 5.02
CA CYS A 84 -2.74 -12.01 3.71
C CYS A 84 -1.40 -12.21 3.00
N GLN A 85 -1.27 -13.36 2.34
CA GLN A 85 -0.19 -13.68 1.42
C GLN A 85 -0.77 -13.82 0.01
N PRO A 86 -0.03 -13.49 -1.05
CA PRO A 86 -0.51 -13.69 -2.42
C PRO A 86 -0.89 -15.14 -2.67
N SER A 87 -2.06 -15.36 -3.26
CA SER A 87 -2.54 -16.68 -3.63
C SER A 87 -1.69 -17.25 -4.77
N VAL A 88 -1.51 -18.56 -4.79
CA VAL A 88 -0.77 -19.23 -5.88
C VAL A 88 -1.45 -18.94 -7.22
N GLY A 89 -0.67 -18.50 -8.21
CA GLY A 89 -1.16 -18.17 -9.56
C GLY A 89 -1.91 -16.84 -9.69
N SER A 90 -2.14 -16.12 -8.58
CA SER A 90 -2.80 -14.81 -8.60
C SER A 90 -2.12 -13.81 -9.53
N GLN A 91 -0.78 -13.77 -9.52
CA GLN A 91 0.01 -12.90 -10.37
C GLN A 91 -0.31 -13.10 -11.87
N GLN A 92 -0.52 -14.34 -12.32
CA GLN A 92 -0.80 -14.66 -13.72
C GLN A 92 -2.21 -14.21 -14.12
N VAL A 93 -3.16 -14.29 -13.20
CA VAL A 93 -4.54 -13.82 -13.40
C VAL A 93 -4.57 -12.29 -13.43
N TYR A 94 -4.05 -11.64 -12.39
CA TYR A 94 -4.15 -10.19 -12.23
C TYR A 94 -3.26 -9.40 -13.18
N SER A 95 -2.13 -9.95 -13.65
CA SER A 95 -1.33 -9.31 -14.71
C SER A 95 -2.13 -9.13 -16.00
N LYS A 96 -2.79 -10.20 -16.49
CA LYS A 96 -3.65 -10.14 -17.67
C LYS A 96 -4.84 -9.21 -17.46
N MET A 97 -5.43 -9.22 -16.26
CA MET A 97 -6.53 -8.31 -15.93
C MET A 97 -6.07 -6.85 -15.92
N LEU A 98 -4.85 -6.57 -15.47
CA LEU A 98 -4.30 -5.21 -15.44
C LEU A 98 -4.12 -4.64 -16.86
N ASP A 99 -3.69 -5.46 -17.81
CA ASP A 99 -3.60 -5.06 -19.22
C ASP A 99 -4.96 -4.70 -19.79
N ARG A 100 -5.98 -5.53 -19.50
CA ARG A 100 -7.37 -5.28 -19.90
C ARG A 100 -7.92 -4.02 -19.22
N TYR A 101 -7.66 -3.84 -17.93
CA TYR A 101 -8.08 -2.66 -17.18
C TYR A 101 -7.54 -1.37 -17.82
N LYS A 102 -6.24 -1.34 -18.12
CA LYS A 102 -5.58 -0.19 -18.77
C LYS A 102 -6.22 0.15 -20.11
N MET A 103 -6.46 -0.86 -20.96
CA MET A 103 -7.12 -0.66 -22.26
C MET A 103 -8.52 -0.06 -22.10
N LEU A 104 -9.33 -0.58 -21.17
CA LEU A 104 -10.69 -0.10 -20.95
C LEU A 104 -10.71 1.32 -20.38
N GLU A 105 -9.81 1.62 -19.46
CA GLU A 105 -9.65 2.95 -18.87
C GLU A 105 -9.29 4.02 -19.91
N GLU A 106 -8.34 3.71 -20.81
CA GLU A 106 -7.98 4.60 -21.93
C GLU A 106 -9.17 4.84 -22.88
N ARG A 107 -9.96 3.80 -23.17
CA ARG A 107 -11.16 3.92 -24.02
C ARG A 107 -12.21 4.81 -23.38
N VAL A 108 -12.51 4.60 -22.10
CA VAL A 108 -13.50 5.40 -21.36
C VAL A 108 -13.04 6.85 -21.27
N THR A 109 -11.77 7.09 -20.95
CA THR A 109 -11.21 8.45 -20.88
C THR A 109 -11.34 9.20 -22.22
N LYS A 110 -11.03 8.53 -23.35
CA LYS A 110 -11.21 9.13 -24.69
C LYS A 110 -12.67 9.45 -25.00
N LEU A 111 -13.60 8.56 -24.66
CA LEU A 111 -15.03 8.77 -24.86
C LEU A 111 -15.56 9.97 -24.05
N PHE A 112 -15.14 10.11 -22.80
CA PHE A 112 -15.49 11.25 -21.96
C PHE A 112 -14.93 12.56 -22.53
N MET A 113 -13.69 12.56 -23.04
CA MET A 113 -13.08 13.75 -23.64
C MET A 113 -13.71 14.15 -24.98
N SER A 114 -14.27 13.20 -25.75
CA SER A 114 -14.92 13.51 -27.03
C SER A 114 -16.34 14.08 -26.89
N HIS A 115 -17.03 13.82 -25.78
CA HIS A 115 -18.40 14.31 -25.51
C HIS A 115 -18.46 15.66 -24.77
N ASN A 116 -17.33 16.13 -24.24
CA ASN A 116 -17.20 17.42 -23.54
C ASN A 116 -16.45 18.48 -24.38
N LYS A 117 -16.43 18.32 -25.71
CA LYS A 117 -16.06 19.36 -26.68
C LYS A 117 -17.32 19.82 -27.40
#